data_AF-A0A531MCA1-F1
#
_entry.id   AF-A0A531MCA1-F1
#
_cell.length_a   1.000
_cell.length_b   1.000
_cell.length_c   1.000
_cell.angle_alpha   90.00
_cell.angle_beta   90.00
_cell.angle_gamma   90.00
#
_symmetry.space_group_name_H-M   'P 1'
#
loop_
_entity.id
_entity.type
_entity.pdbx_description
1 polymer ?
#
loop_
_entity_poly.entity_id
_entity_poly.type
_entity_poly.pdbx_seq_one_letter_code
_entity_poly.pdbx_strand_id
1 'polypeptide(L)'
;PLIHTDWGPTGASFPSWRNWFEATNAQSGRAVRRGLSANSSRAALDLAISGLGVALAQGIYCAEAVEDGRLVRPAASAIALRQPYCLTVPERSARRDVVAAFRDWLIDECQRAVDSPALR
;
A
#
# COMPACT_ATOMS: atom_id res chain seq x y z
N PRO A 1 0.30 17.58 -5.77
CA PRO A 1 -0.21 17.62 -4.37
C PRO A 1 0.00 16.24 -3.73
N LEU A 2 0.31 16.18 -2.42
CA LEU A 2 0.42 14.90 -1.72
C LEU A 2 -0.96 14.48 -1.20
N ILE A 3 -1.30 13.20 -1.33
CA ILE A 3 -2.52 12.62 -0.79
C ILE A 3 -2.16 11.92 0.51
N HIS A 4 -2.76 12.38 1.61
CA HIS A 4 -2.61 11.83 2.94
C HIS A 4 -3.69 10.77 3.17
N THR A 5 -3.33 9.71 3.89
CA THR A 5 -4.28 8.67 4.27
C THR A 5 -4.47 8.71 5.77
N ASP A 6 -5.71 8.94 6.22
CA ASP A 6 -6.11 8.90 7.62
C ASP A 6 -7.03 7.69 7.83
N TRP A 7 -6.59 6.74 8.64
CA TRP A 7 -7.32 5.51 8.93
C TRP A 7 -8.14 5.60 10.21
N GLY A 8 -8.25 6.81 10.78
CA GLY A 8 -8.91 7.06 12.05
C GLY A 8 -8.07 6.67 13.27
N PRO A 9 -8.54 7.04 14.47
CA PRO A 9 -7.79 6.89 15.73
C PRO A 9 -7.58 5.44 16.18
N THR A 10 -8.35 4.49 15.64
CA THR A 10 -8.28 3.05 15.95
C THR A 10 -7.66 2.23 14.82
N GLY A 11 -7.30 2.85 13.70
CA GLY A 11 -6.66 2.19 12.57
C GLY A 11 -5.21 1.82 12.87
N ALA A 12 -4.71 0.80 12.17
CA ALA A 12 -3.27 0.53 12.12
C ALA A 12 -2.54 1.83 11.71
N SER A 13 -1.48 2.19 12.43
CA SER A 13 -0.70 3.40 12.12
C SER A 13 0.13 3.14 10.86
N PHE A 14 -0.48 3.36 9.70
CA PHE A 14 0.20 3.29 8.43
C PHE A 14 1.17 4.46 8.26
N PRO A 15 2.24 4.30 7.47
CA PRO A 15 3.22 5.36 7.30
C PRO A 15 2.61 6.62 6.70
N SER A 16 2.88 7.76 7.33
CA SER A 16 2.55 9.07 6.77
C SER A 16 3.63 9.55 5.78
N TRP A 17 3.34 10.59 4.99
CA TRP A 17 4.36 11.26 4.18
C TRP A 17 5.56 11.72 5.01
N ARG A 18 5.35 12.18 6.25
CA ARG A 18 6.45 12.53 7.16
C ARG A 18 7.36 11.32 7.39
N ASN A 19 6.78 10.16 7.71
CA ASN A 19 7.54 8.93 7.97
C ASN A 19 8.34 8.50 6.72
N TRP A 20 7.78 8.67 5.52
CA TRP A 20 8.47 8.36 4.27
C TRP A 20 9.62 9.31 3.98
N PHE A 21 9.45 10.63 4.15
CA PHE A 21 10.54 11.60 3.97
C PHE A 21 11.67 11.38 4.99
N GLU A 22 11.33 11.13 6.25
CA GLU A 22 12.31 10.83 7.31
C GLU A 22 13.10 9.54 6.99
N ALA A 23 12.41 8.47 6.60
CA ALA A 23 13.06 7.18 6.32
C ALA A 23 13.90 7.17 5.03
N THR A 24 13.60 8.06 4.08
CA THR A 24 14.30 8.12 2.78
C THR A 24 15.37 9.22 2.73
N ASN A 25 15.54 9.99 3.82
CA ASN A 25 16.38 11.20 3.87
C ASN A 25 16.07 12.21 2.74
N ALA A 26 14.85 12.15 2.18
CA ALA A 26 14.43 13.05 1.12
C ALA A 26 14.04 14.41 1.71
N GLN A 27 14.34 15.50 0.98
CA GLN A 27 13.99 16.85 1.43
C GLN A 27 12.47 17.03 1.42
N SER A 28 11.88 17.16 2.61
CA SER A 28 10.48 17.54 2.76
C SER A 28 10.31 19.05 2.46
N GLY A 29 9.78 19.40 1.29
CA GLY A 29 9.33 20.77 1.02
C GLY A 29 8.13 21.17 1.89
N ARG A 30 7.70 22.45 1.82
CA ARG A 30 6.45 22.93 2.49
C ARG A 30 5.19 22.14 2.11
N ALA A 31 5.24 21.33 1.05
CA ALA A 31 4.17 20.46 0.56
C ALA A 31 3.79 19.31 1.51
N VAL A 32 4.65 18.91 2.47
CA VAL A 32 4.36 17.78 3.37
C VAL A 32 3.19 18.06 4.33
N ARG A 33 2.83 19.33 4.54
CA ARG A 33 1.72 19.72 5.44
C ARG A 33 0.42 20.08 4.71
N ARG A 34 0.38 20.04 3.38
CA ARG A 34 -0.77 20.46 2.57
C ARG A 34 -1.09 19.40 1.53
N GLY A 35 -2.34 18.95 1.51
CA GLY A 35 -2.74 17.88 0.61
C GLY A 35 -4.19 17.49 0.77
N LEU A 36 -4.64 16.58 -0.11
CA LEU A 36 -5.93 15.92 0.04
C LEU A 36 -5.79 14.87 1.14
N SER A 37 -6.88 14.61 1.87
CA SER A 37 -6.95 13.51 2.83
C SER A 37 -7.99 12.50 2.38
N ALA A 38 -7.61 11.23 2.37
CA ALA A 38 -8.48 10.10 2.12
C ALA A 38 -8.61 9.26 3.40
N ASN A 39 -9.77 8.64 3.59
CA ASN A 39 -10.07 7.82 4.77
C ASN A 39 -9.56 6.36 4.67
N SER A 40 -8.92 5.99 3.56
CA SER A 40 -8.39 4.65 3.30
C SER A 40 -7.35 4.70 2.17
N SER A 41 -6.46 3.71 2.11
CA SER A 41 -5.49 3.62 1.00
C SER A 41 -6.15 3.41 -0.35
N ARG A 42 -7.30 2.71 -0.41
CA ARG A 42 -8.05 2.54 -1.66
C ARG A 42 -8.54 3.89 -2.19
N ALA A 43 -9.17 4.68 -1.32
CA ALA A 43 -9.60 6.03 -1.68
C ALA A 43 -8.41 6.94 -2.07
N ALA A 44 -7.26 6.82 -1.37
CA ALA A 44 -6.05 7.56 -1.75
C ALA A 44 -5.54 7.16 -3.15
N LEU A 45 -5.60 5.87 -3.48
CA LEU A 45 -5.22 5.34 -4.79
C LEU A 45 -6.17 5.84 -5.89
N ASP A 46 -7.48 5.82 -5.65
CA ASP A 46 -8.48 6.30 -6.61
C ASP A 46 -8.30 7.80 -6.92
N LEU A 47 -7.94 8.61 -5.91
CA LEU A 47 -7.58 10.02 -6.10
C LEU A 47 -6.31 10.16 -6.96
N ALA A 48 -5.30 9.32 -6.74
CA ALA A 48 -4.07 9.34 -7.53
C ALA A 48 -4.32 8.92 -8.99
N ILE A 49 -5.11 7.87 -9.21
CA ILE A 49 -5.55 7.41 -10.56
C ILE A 49 -6.33 8.53 -11.27
N SER A 50 -7.12 9.29 -10.53
CA SER A 50 -7.85 10.45 -11.06
C SER A 50 -6.98 11.68 -11.33
N GLY A 51 -5.66 11.57 -11.16
CA GLY A 51 -4.70 12.66 -11.41
C GLY A 51 -4.68 13.75 -10.33
N LEU A 52 -5.28 13.51 -9.17
CA LEU A 52 -5.44 14.53 -8.11
C LEU A 52 -4.22 14.63 -7.19
N GLY A 53 -3.17 13.83 -7.39
CA GLY A 53 -1.93 13.93 -6.63
C GLY A 53 -1.11 12.65 -6.59
N VAL A 54 -0.14 12.63 -5.67
CA VAL A 54 0.71 11.47 -5.38
C VAL A 54 0.26 10.86 -4.07
N ALA A 55 -0.02 9.56 -4.05
CA ALA A 55 -0.41 8.82 -2.86
C ALA A 55 0.74 7.94 -2.36
N LEU A 56 0.84 7.79 -1.03
CA LEU A 56 1.53 6.64 -0.44
C LEU A 56 0.53 5.49 -0.35
N ALA A 57 0.84 4.39 -1.02
CA ALA A 57 0.00 3.20 -1.07
C ALA A 57 0.83 1.93 -0.96
N GLN A 58 0.18 0.85 -0.55
CA GLN A 58 0.78 -0.47 -0.42
C GLN A 58 0.97 -1.09 -1.81
N GLY A 59 2.13 -1.69 -2.08
CA GLY A 59 2.47 -2.25 -3.39
C GLY A 59 1.40 -3.21 -3.93
N ILE A 60 0.84 -4.05 -3.05
CA ILE A 60 -0.25 -4.99 -3.39
C ILE A 60 -1.49 -4.33 -4.02
N TYR A 61 -1.76 -3.04 -3.75
CA TYR A 61 -2.86 -2.30 -4.37
C TYR A 61 -2.46 -1.58 -5.66
N CYS A 62 -1.16 -1.36 -5.88
CA CYS A 62 -0.66 -0.54 -6.97
C CYS A 62 -0.29 -1.33 -8.22
N ALA A 63 0.09 -2.61 -8.08
CA ALA A 63 0.67 -3.42 -9.16
C ALA A 63 -0.12 -3.31 -10.47
N GLU A 64 -1.39 -3.70 -10.45
CA GLU A 64 -2.30 -3.67 -11.62
C GLU A 64 -2.39 -2.26 -12.23
N ALA A 65 -2.59 -1.23 -11.39
CA ALA A 65 -2.72 0.14 -11.88
C ALA A 65 -1.42 0.68 -12.50
N VAL A 66 -0.26 0.22 -12.05
CA VAL A 66 1.04 0.59 -12.66
C VAL A 66 1.29 -0.22 -13.93
N GLU A 67 0.96 -1.50 -13.95
CA GLU A 67 1.04 -2.37 -15.14
C GLU A 67 0.19 -1.83 -16.29
N ASP A 68 -1.03 -1.37 -15.99
CA ASP A 68 -1.95 -0.77 -16.95
C ASP A 68 -1.56 0.66 -17.37
N GLY A 69 -0.50 1.23 -16.79
CA GLY A 69 -0.07 2.62 -17.04
C GLY A 69 -1.02 3.69 -16.49
N ARG A 70 -2.01 3.31 -15.66
CA ARG A 70 -2.91 4.25 -14.96
C ARG A 70 -2.20 5.01 -13.84
N LEU A 71 -1.17 4.40 -13.28
CA LEU A 71 -0.26 4.99 -12.30
C LEU A 71 1.18 4.83 -12.75
N VAL A 72 2.03 5.71 -12.25
CA VAL A 72 3.48 5.59 -12.33
C VAL A 72 4.05 5.63 -10.93
N ARG A 73 5.20 4.97 -10.71
CA ARG A 73 5.94 5.01 -9.46
C ARG A 73 7.01 6.11 -9.54
N PRO A 74 6.79 7.31 -8.96
CA PRO A 74 7.71 8.45 -9.13
C PRO A 74 9.00 8.34 -8.31
N ALA A 75 9.06 7.45 -7.33
CA ALA A 75 10.21 7.27 -6.46
C ALA A 75 10.51 5.79 -6.24
N ALA A 76 11.79 5.41 -6.37
CA ALA A 76 12.27 4.05 -6.15
C ALA A 76 12.33 3.66 -4.66
N SER A 77 12.19 4.61 -3.74
CA SER A 77 12.25 4.34 -2.31
C SER A 77 10.90 3.86 -1.76
N ALA A 78 10.92 2.69 -1.13
CA ALA A 78 9.81 2.14 -0.37
C ALA A 78 10.20 2.00 1.10
N ILE A 79 9.20 2.03 1.98
CA ILE A 79 9.39 1.78 3.42
C ILE A 79 8.56 0.58 3.82
N ALA A 80 9.11 -0.26 4.70
CA ALA A 80 8.38 -1.40 5.24
C ALA A 80 7.22 -0.92 6.13
N LEU A 81 6.09 -1.62 6.04
CA LEU A 81 4.99 -1.41 6.96
C LEU A 81 5.41 -1.86 8.36
N ARG A 82 5.14 -1.03 9.38
CA ARG A 82 5.35 -1.41 10.78
C ARG A 82 4.47 -2.59 11.22
N GLN A 83 3.30 -2.73 10.59
CA GLN A 83 2.37 -3.83 10.82
C GLN A 83 2.13 -4.53 9.47
N PRO A 84 2.65 -5.76 9.29
CA PRO A 84 2.40 -6.51 8.05
C PRO A 84 0.94 -6.96 7.98
N TYR A 85 0.48 -7.27 6.77
CA TYR A 85 -0.78 -7.98 6.59
C TYR A 85 -0.60 -9.44 7.03
N CYS A 86 -1.51 -9.92 7.87
CA CYS A 86 -1.48 -11.29 8.39
C CYS A 86 -2.73 -12.04 7.95
N LEU A 87 -2.53 -13.27 7.47
CA LEU A 87 -3.61 -14.22 7.22
C LEU A 87 -3.83 -15.07 8.46
N THR A 88 -5.01 -14.97 9.07
CA THR A 88 -5.37 -15.77 10.26
C THR A 88 -6.30 -16.90 9.86
N VAL A 89 -5.94 -18.12 10.26
CA VAL A 89 -6.73 -19.33 9.98
C VAL A 89 -7.02 -20.03 11.31
N PRO A 90 -8.30 -20.25 11.68
CA PRO A 90 -8.64 -21.02 12.86
C PRO A 90 -8.06 -22.44 12.77
N GLU A 91 -7.51 -22.95 13.87
CA GLU A 91 -6.83 -24.25 13.90
C GLU A 91 -7.72 -25.41 13.38
N ARG A 92 -9.01 -25.40 13.75
CA ARG A 92 -10.00 -26.38 13.27
C ARG A 92 -10.15 -26.39 11.75
N SER A 93 -9.96 -25.24 11.11
CA SER A 93 -10.09 -25.06 9.66
C SER A 93 -8.79 -25.36 8.94
N ALA A 94 -7.64 -25.16 9.59
CA ALA A 94 -6.31 -25.38 9.01
C ALA A 94 -6.05 -26.84 8.61
N ARG A 95 -6.80 -27.79 9.19
CA ARG A 95 -6.72 -29.23 8.85
C ARG A 95 -7.49 -29.61 7.57
N ARG A 96 -8.23 -28.68 6.96
CA ARG A 96 -9.01 -28.95 5.74
C ARG A 96 -8.15 -28.66 4.52
N ASP A 97 -8.04 -29.62 3.61
CA ASP A 97 -7.23 -29.48 2.40
C ASP A 97 -7.61 -28.25 1.55
N VAL A 98 -8.91 -27.96 1.43
CA VAL A 98 -9.40 -26.77 0.71
C VAL A 98 -8.91 -25.45 1.32
N VAL A 99 -8.75 -25.41 2.65
CA VAL A 99 -8.25 -24.22 3.36
C VAL A 99 -6.75 -24.07 3.15
N ALA A 100 -6.00 -25.16 3.18
CA ALA A 100 -4.57 -25.15 2.86
C ALA A 100 -4.33 -24.70 1.41
N ALA A 101 -5.08 -25.27 0.45
CA ALA A 101 -4.99 -24.89 -0.96
C ALA A 101 -5.29 -23.41 -1.20
N PHE A 102 -6.36 -22.88 -0.58
CA PHE A 102 -6.69 -21.46 -0.70
C PHE A 102 -5.65 -20.55 -0.05
N ARG A 103 -5.14 -20.93 1.14
CA ARG A 103 -4.08 -20.20 1.84
C ARG A 103 -2.84 -20.08 0.95
N ASP A 104 -2.40 -21.19 0.38
CA ASP A 104 -1.17 -21.24 -0.41
C ASP A 104 -1.33 -20.44 -1.71
N TRP A 105 -2.47 -20.59 -2.39
CA TRP A 105 -2.82 -19.75 -3.54
C TRP A 105 -2.85 -18.25 -3.19
N LEU A 106 -3.49 -17.87 -2.08
CA LEU A 106 -3.60 -16.46 -1.69
C LEU A 106 -2.23 -15.84 -1.37
N ILE A 107 -1.34 -16.60 -0.73
CA ILE A 107 0.03 -16.14 -0.45
C ILE A 107 0.78 -15.92 -1.76
N ASP A 108 0.67 -16.85 -2.70
CA ASP A 108 1.29 -16.77 -4.01
C ASP A 108 0.76 -15.58 -4.85
N GLU A 109 -0.55 -15.29 -4.80
CA GLU A 109 -1.11 -14.05 -5.39
C GLU A 109 -0.54 -12.79 -4.73
N CYS A 110 -0.43 -12.76 -3.39
CA CYS A 110 0.14 -11.61 -2.69
C CYS A 110 1.61 -11.40 -3.08
N GLN A 111 2.38 -12.48 -3.22
CA GLN A 111 3.78 -12.43 -3.64
C GLN A 111 3.91 -11.90 -5.07
N ARG A 112 3.12 -12.43 -6.01
CA ARG A 112 3.05 -11.92 -7.39
C ARG A 112 2.81 -10.41 -7.44
N ALA A 113 1.82 -9.93 -6.69
CA ALA A 113 1.47 -8.51 -6.70
C ALA A 113 2.60 -7.63 -6.13
N VAL A 114 3.24 -8.05 -5.04
CA VAL A 114 4.32 -7.26 -4.41
C VAL A 114 5.62 -7.31 -5.24
N ASP A 115 5.92 -8.46 -5.84
CA ASP A 115 7.14 -8.68 -6.64
C ASP A 115 7.01 -8.24 -8.10
N SER A 116 5.84 -7.72 -8.49
CA SER A 116 5.55 -7.24 -9.85
C SER A 116 6.70 -6.38 -10.37
N PRO A 117 7.24 -6.66 -11.56
CA PRO A 117 8.26 -5.84 -12.19
C PRO A 117 7.85 -4.38 -12.36
N ALA A 118 6.54 -4.11 -12.47
CA ALA A 118 6.01 -2.75 -12.56
C ALA A 118 6.22 -1.93 -11.27
N LEU A 119 6.43 -2.60 -10.13
CA LEU A 119 6.73 -1.98 -8.85
C LEU A 119 8.23 -1.89 -8.55
N ARG A 120 9.12 -2.40 -9.42
CA ARG A 120 10.57 -2.39 -9.18
C ARG A 120 11.22 -1.07 -9.58
#